data_AF-A0A843LQM4-F1
#
_entry.id   AF-A0A843LQM4-F1
#
_cell.length_a   1.000
_cell.length_b   1.000
_cell.length_c   1.000
_cell.angle_alpha   90.00
_cell.angle_beta   90.00
_cell.angle_gamma   90.00
#
_symmetry.space_group_name_H-M   'P 1'
#
loop_
_entity.id
_entity.type
_entity.pdbx_description
1 polymer ?
#
loop_
_entity_poly.entity_id
_entity_poly.type
_entity_poly.pdbx_seq_one_letter_code
_entity_poly.pdbx_strand_id
1 'polypeptide(L)'
;MDNVGALNLLFQAGTLLLIILLLLAMVMHINNLNKVYKLMAKLQHKESVPKDLLYKEMTVPQGMNFTALALASWIMLLVAIAFLYLLVPTYLPLSYMDLSDLASSPMGFAKFGIAVAALVAVVLLFLDKLPENYRNLKLTELYSFYSISKRMKKLIGITVVVLCLSIIISSYVGTIYPGRSPSAELLSLILMIISAGILVMPIFKEAWEARR
;
A
#
# COMPACT_ATOMS: atom_id res chain seq x y z
N MET A 1 7.09 -30.34 -15.12
CA MET A 1 6.29 -29.45 -14.25
C MET A 1 5.19 -28.89 -15.11
N ASP A 2 3.94 -29.21 -14.81
CA ASP A 2 2.81 -28.71 -15.60
C ASP A 2 2.71 -27.19 -15.43
N ASN A 3 2.30 -26.46 -16.48
CA ASN A 3 2.23 -25.00 -16.49
C ASN A 3 1.47 -24.41 -15.28
N VAL A 4 0.49 -25.15 -14.75
CA VAL A 4 -0.27 -24.78 -13.55
C VAL A 4 0.59 -24.78 -12.29
N GLY A 5 1.47 -25.76 -12.11
CA GLY A 5 2.35 -25.85 -10.95
C GLY A 5 3.37 -24.70 -10.89
N ALA A 6 3.92 -24.31 -12.05
CA ALA A 6 4.82 -23.16 -12.15
C ALA A 6 4.09 -21.83 -11.82
N LEU A 7 2.87 -21.63 -12.35
CA LEU A 7 2.09 -20.42 -12.07
C LEU A 7 1.70 -20.30 -10.59
N ASN A 8 1.37 -21.41 -9.94
CA ASN A 8 1.07 -21.41 -8.50
C ASN A 8 2.29 -21.01 -7.66
N LEU A 9 3.47 -21.53 -7.99
CA LEU A 9 4.72 -21.16 -7.31
C LEU A 9 5.05 -19.68 -7.52
N LEU A 10 4.85 -19.15 -8.74
CA LEU A 10 5.02 -17.73 -9.04
C LEU A 10 4.05 -16.86 -8.25
N PHE A 11 2.80 -17.30 -8.07
CA PHE A 11 1.82 -16.58 -7.26
C PHE A 11 2.23 -16.52 -5.78
N GLN A 12 2.67 -17.64 -5.21
CA GLN A 12 3.19 -17.68 -3.84
C GLN A 12 4.45 -16.81 -3.67
N ALA A 13 5.38 -16.88 -4.62
CA ALA A 13 6.58 -16.04 -4.60
C ALA A 13 6.22 -14.55 -4.72
N GLY A 14 5.26 -14.20 -5.59
CA GLY A 14 4.82 -12.82 -5.78
C GLY A 14 4.09 -12.27 -4.56
N THR A 15 3.26 -13.06 -3.88
CA THR A 15 2.59 -12.65 -2.64
C THR A 15 3.60 -12.42 -1.52
N LEU A 16 4.58 -13.32 -1.37
CA LEU A 16 5.70 -13.12 -0.44
C LEU A 16 6.49 -11.85 -0.78
N LEU A 17 6.79 -11.61 -2.06
CA LEU A 17 7.49 -10.42 -2.52
C LEU A 17 6.72 -9.14 -2.16
N LEU A 18 5.40 -9.12 -2.35
CA LEU A 18 4.56 -7.98 -1.97
C LEU A 18 4.65 -7.68 -0.47
N ILE A 19 4.59 -8.71 0.38
CA ILE A 19 4.71 -8.57 1.84
C ILE A 19 6.09 -8.03 2.19
N ILE A 20 7.16 -8.63 1.66
CA ILE A 20 8.54 -8.21 1.91
C ILE A 20 8.73 -6.75 1.48
N LEU A 21 8.23 -6.36 0.31
CA LEU A 21 8.34 -5.00 -0.23
C LEU A 21 7.71 -3.97 0.72
N LEU A 22 6.49 -4.23 1.20
CA LEU A 22 5.77 -3.33 2.10
C LEU A 22 6.41 -3.26 3.50
N LEU A 23 6.83 -4.40 4.05
CA LEU A 23 7.52 -4.44 5.34
C LEU A 23 8.88 -3.73 5.27
N LEU A 24 9.64 -3.96 4.22
CA LEU A 24 10.94 -3.30 4.01
C LEU A 24 10.76 -1.79 3.89
N ALA A 25 9.77 -1.33 3.12
CA ALA A 25 9.44 0.09 3.01
C ALA A 25 9.06 0.70 4.38
N MET A 26 8.24 0.02 5.17
CA MET A 26 7.86 0.46 6.52
C MET A 26 9.10 0.59 7.43
N VAL A 27 9.94 -0.44 7.49
CA VAL A 27 11.15 -0.45 8.30
C VAL A 27 12.10 0.67 7.86
N MET A 28 12.28 0.87 6.55
CA MET A 28 13.16 1.90 6.01
C MET A 28 12.63 3.30 6.29
N HIS A 29 11.32 3.52 6.20
CA HIS A 29 10.69 4.79 6.57
C HIS A 29 10.93 5.13 8.05
N ILE A 30 10.65 4.19 8.95
CA ILE A 30 10.84 4.36 10.40
C ILE A 30 12.33 4.61 10.72
N ASN A 31 13.22 3.83 10.13
CA ASN A 31 14.66 3.97 10.33
C ASN A 31 15.18 5.32 9.83
N ASN A 32 14.69 5.80 8.69
CA ASN A 32 15.08 7.10 8.15
C ASN A 32 14.69 8.24 9.10
N LEU A 33 13.44 8.26 9.57
CA LEU A 33 12.96 9.28 10.51
C LEU A 33 13.75 9.25 11.83
N ASN A 34 14.01 8.05 12.37
CA ASN A 34 14.84 7.89 13.56
C ASN A 34 16.29 8.34 13.35
N LYS A 35 16.87 8.11 12.17
CA LYS A 35 18.23 8.56 11.83
C LYS A 35 18.31 10.08 11.77
N VAL A 36 17.36 10.73 11.10
CA VAL A 36 17.30 12.19 11.01
C VAL A 36 17.13 12.81 12.40
N TYR A 37 16.24 12.25 13.23
CA TYR A 37 16.08 12.70 14.61
C TYR A 37 17.38 12.63 15.42
N LYS A 38 18.06 11.48 15.39
CA LYS A 38 19.34 11.28 16.11
C LYS A 38 20.43 12.25 15.62
N LEU A 39 20.47 12.51 14.33
CA LEU A 39 21.46 13.41 13.73
C LEU A 39 21.21 14.86 14.15
N MET A 40 19.96 15.33 14.13
CA MET A 40 19.59 16.66 14.62
C MET A 40 19.88 16.83 16.10
N ALA A 41 19.52 15.84 16.93
CA ALA A 41 19.82 15.85 18.36
C ALA A 41 21.33 15.94 18.66
N LYS A 42 22.16 15.31 17.82
CA LYS A 42 23.63 15.37 17.94
C LYS A 42 24.18 16.74 17.54
N LEU A 43 23.65 17.35 16.48
CA LEU A 43 24.14 18.63 15.94
C LEU A 43 23.75 19.84 16.80
N GLN A 44 22.60 19.79 17.49
CA GLN A 44 22.10 20.98 18.21
C GLN A 44 22.76 21.24 19.57
N HIS A 45 23.52 20.30 20.16
CA HIS A 45 24.37 20.44 21.37
C HIS A 45 23.77 21.09 22.65
N LYS A 46 22.57 21.70 22.60
CA LYS A 46 21.83 22.31 23.71
C LYS A 46 20.33 22.16 23.44
N GLU A 47 19.62 21.72 24.48
CA GLU A 47 18.18 21.45 24.54
C GLU A 47 17.69 20.35 23.59
N SER A 48 17.14 19.28 24.16
CA SER A 48 16.53 18.19 23.40
C SER A 48 15.33 18.72 22.63
N VAL A 49 15.47 18.94 21.32
CA VAL A 49 14.31 19.28 20.48
C VAL A 49 13.32 18.10 20.53
N PRO A 50 12.08 18.34 20.95
CA PRO A 50 11.10 17.29 21.07
C PRO A 50 10.70 16.81 19.65
N LYS A 51 10.43 15.51 19.53
CA LYS A 51 10.28 14.81 18.23
C LYS A 51 9.16 15.39 17.38
N ASP A 52 8.07 15.79 18.02
CA ASP A 52 6.92 16.45 17.44
C ASP A 52 7.30 17.74 16.71
N LEU A 53 8.10 18.61 17.34
CA LEU A 53 8.54 19.86 16.72
C LEU A 53 9.44 19.59 15.52
N LEU A 54 10.38 18.65 15.65
CA LEU A 54 11.26 18.30 14.54
C LEU A 54 10.47 17.77 13.35
N TYR A 55 9.56 16.83 13.59
CA TYR A 55 8.75 16.27 12.50
C TYR A 55 7.87 17.33 11.86
N LYS A 56 7.31 18.27 12.63
CA LYS A 56 6.55 19.44 12.13
C LYS A 56 7.35 20.23 11.10
N GLU A 57 8.59 20.56 11.40
CA GLU A 57 9.44 21.36 10.52
C GLU A 57 9.99 20.55 9.33
N MET A 58 10.07 19.22 9.44
CA MET A 58 10.51 18.35 8.35
C MET A 58 9.48 18.15 7.24
N THR A 59 8.22 18.55 7.44
CA THR A 59 7.18 18.31 6.44
C THR A 59 7.18 19.34 5.31
N VAL A 60 7.45 18.85 4.10
CA VAL A 60 7.35 19.64 2.88
C VAL A 60 5.94 19.55 2.32
N PRO A 61 5.23 20.68 2.09
CA PRO A 61 3.90 20.65 1.49
C PRO A 61 3.97 20.15 0.04
N GLN A 62 3.28 19.05 -0.26
CA GLN A 62 3.31 18.41 -1.59
C GLN A 62 2.19 18.86 -2.55
N GLY A 63 1.28 19.73 -2.08
CA GLY A 63 0.08 20.19 -2.77
C GLY A 63 -1.14 19.29 -2.51
N MET A 64 -2.33 19.88 -2.37
CA MET A 64 -3.55 19.16 -1.99
C MET A 64 -3.94 18.05 -2.99
N ASN A 65 -3.89 18.34 -4.29
CA ASN A 65 -4.26 17.36 -5.34
C ASN A 65 -3.37 16.12 -5.32
N PHE A 66 -2.07 16.29 -5.11
CA PHE A 66 -1.15 15.16 -5.02
C PHE A 66 -1.40 14.35 -3.75
N THR A 67 -1.62 15.02 -2.63
CA THR A 67 -1.90 14.35 -1.34
C THR A 67 -3.18 13.52 -1.42
N ALA A 68 -4.23 14.04 -2.05
CA ALA A 68 -5.47 13.31 -2.30
C ALA A 68 -5.26 12.09 -3.19
N LEU A 69 -4.50 12.23 -4.29
CA LEU A 69 -4.18 11.11 -5.17
C LEU A 69 -3.32 10.04 -4.48
N ALA A 70 -2.31 10.46 -3.72
CA ALA A 70 -1.48 9.57 -2.92
C ALA A 70 -2.31 8.77 -1.92
N LEU A 71 -3.21 9.42 -1.19
CA LEU A 71 -4.12 8.77 -0.26
C LEU A 71 -5.03 7.78 -0.99
N ALA A 72 -5.63 8.19 -2.10
CA ALA A 72 -6.47 7.33 -2.93
C ALA A 72 -5.70 6.09 -3.41
N SER A 73 -4.45 6.24 -3.84
CA SER A 73 -3.61 5.11 -4.25
C SER A 73 -3.35 4.12 -3.12
N TRP A 74 -3.09 4.59 -1.89
CA TRP A 74 -2.93 3.72 -0.73
C TRP A 74 -4.22 2.98 -0.36
N ILE A 75 -5.36 3.67 -0.39
CA ILE A 75 -6.68 3.04 -0.17
C ILE A 75 -6.91 1.95 -1.23
N MET A 76 -6.69 2.29 -2.50
CA MET A 76 -6.86 1.37 -3.62
C MET A 76 -5.93 0.16 -3.54
N LEU A 77 -4.70 0.34 -3.03
CA LEU A 77 -3.77 -0.78 -2.83
C LEU A 77 -4.31 -1.75 -1.79
N LEU A 78 -4.81 -1.24 -0.67
CA LEU A 78 -5.37 -2.07 0.41
C LEU A 78 -6.67 -2.76 -0.03
N VAL A 79 -7.51 -2.09 -0.82
CA VAL A 79 -8.69 -2.70 -1.44
C VAL A 79 -8.27 -3.81 -2.40
N ALA A 80 -7.27 -3.59 -3.26
CA ALA A 80 -6.76 -4.62 -4.18
C ALA A 80 -6.20 -5.84 -3.43
N ILE A 81 -5.48 -5.62 -2.32
CA ILE A 81 -5.02 -6.71 -1.44
C ILE A 81 -6.20 -7.50 -0.89
N ALA A 82 -7.26 -6.83 -0.41
CA ALA A 82 -8.44 -7.50 0.13
C ALA A 82 -9.20 -8.31 -0.94
N PHE A 83 -9.33 -7.77 -2.16
CA PHE A 83 -9.94 -8.49 -3.28
C PHE A 83 -9.11 -9.71 -3.67
N LEU A 84 -7.79 -9.58 -3.78
CA LEU A 84 -6.93 -10.71 -4.06
C LEU A 84 -7.04 -11.77 -2.95
N TYR A 85 -6.99 -11.35 -1.67
CA TYR A 85 -7.01 -12.26 -0.53
C TYR A 85 -8.34 -13.04 -0.42
N LEU A 86 -9.47 -12.32 -0.50
CA LEU A 86 -10.78 -12.91 -0.23
C LEU A 86 -11.44 -13.54 -1.47
N LEU A 87 -11.09 -13.10 -2.69
CA LEU A 87 -11.67 -13.61 -3.94
C LEU A 87 -10.82 -14.65 -4.66
N VAL A 88 -9.57 -14.88 -4.21
CA VAL A 88 -8.72 -15.96 -4.74
C VAL A 88 -8.66 -17.09 -3.68
N PRO A 89 -9.67 -17.98 -3.63
CA PRO A 89 -9.87 -18.97 -2.56
C PRO A 89 -8.80 -20.06 -2.48
N THR A 90 -7.81 -20.07 -3.38
CA THR A 90 -6.91 -21.22 -3.52
C THR A 90 -5.77 -21.28 -2.51
N TYR A 91 -5.41 -20.15 -1.91
CA TYR A 91 -4.16 -20.06 -1.12
C TYR A 91 -4.38 -19.56 0.31
N LEU A 92 -5.60 -19.16 0.65
CA LEU A 92 -5.88 -18.44 1.89
C LEU A 92 -7.13 -19.03 2.56
N PRO A 93 -7.12 -19.17 3.89
CA PRO A 93 -8.10 -19.98 4.63
C PRO A 93 -9.49 -19.37 4.73
N LEU A 94 -9.66 -18.10 4.33
CA LEU A 94 -10.92 -17.37 4.41
C LEU A 94 -11.31 -16.93 3.00
N SER A 95 -12.44 -17.44 2.48
CA SER A 95 -12.97 -16.98 1.21
C SER A 95 -14.18 -16.07 1.41
N TYR A 96 -14.30 -15.06 0.55
CA TYR A 96 -15.55 -14.32 0.38
C TYR A 96 -16.73 -15.24 0.02
N MET A 97 -16.47 -16.38 -0.65
CA MET A 97 -17.50 -17.34 -0.99
C MET A 97 -18.10 -18.06 0.23
N ASP A 98 -17.39 -18.05 1.37
CA ASP A 98 -17.91 -18.55 2.64
C ASP A 98 -18.90 -17.57 3.28
N LEU A 99 -18.96 -16.32 2.81
CA LEU A 99 -19.91 -15.29 3.24
C LEU A 99 -21.15 -15.31 2.33
N SER A 100 -21.94 -16.38 2.42
CA SER A 100 -23.05 -16.72 1.52
C SER A 100 -23.96 -15.55 1.17
N ASP A 101 -24.39 -14.77 2.17
CA ASP A 101 -25.41 -13.74 2.02
C ASP A 101 -24.90 -12.51 1.26
N LEU A 102 -23.60 -12.21 1.40
CA LEU A 102 -22.97 -11.09 0.70
C LEU A 102 -22.63 -11.50 -0.73
N ALA A 103 -22.11 -12.73 -0.91
CA ALA A 103 -21.75 -13.30 -2.20
C ALA A 103 -22.95 -13.54 -3.11
N SER A 104 -24.11 -13.93 -2.57
CA SER A 104 -25.33 -14.17 -3.35
C SER A 104 -26.05 -12.90 -3.80
N SER A 105 -25.64 -11.72 -3.33
CA SER A 105 -26.32 -10.47 -3.69
C SER A 105 -25.84 -9.91 -5.04
N PRO A 106 -26.72 -9.35 -5.90
CA PRO A 106 -26.34 -8.82 -7.21
C PRO A 106 -25.26 -7.73 -7.17
N MET A 107 -25.14 -7.03 -6.03
CA MET A 107 -24.13 -5.99 -5.80
C MET A 107 -23.11 -6.40 -4.72
N GLY A 108 -22.95 -7.70 -4.46
CA GLY A 108 -22.10 -8.23 -3.38
C GLY A 108 -20.68 -7.70 -3.43
N PHE A 109 -20.01 -7.83 -4.58
CA PHE A 109 -18.65 -7.34 -4.79
C PHE A 109 -18.52 -5.83 -4.59
N ALA A 110 -19.51 -5.05 -5.06
CA ALA A 110 -19.51 -3.61 -4.89
C ALA A 110 -19.67 -3.21 -3.42
N LYS A 111 -20.61 -3.82 -2.70
CA LYS A 111 -20.82 -3.60 -1.26
C LYS A 111 -19.58 -3.97 -0.46
N PHE A 112 -18.97 -5.10 -0.78
CA PHE A 112 -17.73 -5.55 -0.16
C PHE A 112 -16.59 -4.56 -0.39
N GLY A 113 -16.37 -4.12 -1.63
CA GLY A 113 -15.31 -3.16 -1.92
C GLY A 113 -15.52 -1.80 -1.27
N ILE A 114 -16.77 -1.30 -1.23
CA ILE A 114 -17.10 -0.08 -0.50
C ILE A 114 -16.85 -0.26 1.00
N ALA A 115 -17.22 -1.41 1.58
CA ALA A 115 -17.01 -1.67 3.00
C ALA A 115 -15.51 -1.72 3.35
N VAL A 116 -14.69 -2.39 2.54
CA VAL A 116 -13.23 -2.42 2.72
C VAL A 116 -12.64 -1.03 2.55
N ALA A 117 -13.03 -0.29 1.50
CA ALA A 117 -12.52 1.06 1.25
C ALA A 117 -12.90 2.01 2.41
N ALA A 118 -14.12 1.92 2.91
CA ALA A 118 -14.58 2.69 4.06
C ALA A 118 -13.81 2.32 5.33
N LEU A 119 -13.61 1.03 5.60
CA LEU A 119 -12.83 0.56 6.75
C LEU A 119 -11.39 1.09 6.67
N VAL A 120 -10.74 0.97 5.52
CA VAL A 120 -9.40 1.49 5.28
C VAL A 120 -9.35 3.00 5.47
N ALA A 121 -10.31 3.74 4.91
CA ALA A 121 -10.38 5.19 5.08
C ALA A 121 -10.55 5.58 6.56
N VAL A 122 -11.40 4.88 7.32
CA VAL A 122 -11.57 5.09 8.77
C VAL A 122 -10.27 4.83 9.52
N VAL A 123 -9.57 3.73 9.21
CA VAL A 123 -8.27 3.42 9.82
C VAL A 123 -7.25 4.52 9.50
N LEU A 124 -7.16 4.97 8.25
CA LEU A 124 -6.22 6.03 7.85
C LEU A 124 -6.55 7.37 8.53
N LEU A 125 -7.83 7.74 8.63
CA LEU A 125 -8.27 8.94 9.34
C LEU A 125 -8.00 8.84 10.84
N PHE A 126 -8.11 7.65 11.43
CA PHE A 126 -7.74 7.42 12.82
C PHE A 126 -6.22 7.55 13.02
N LEU A 127 -5.42 6.99 12.12
CA LEU A 127 -3.97 7.16 12.14
C LEU A 127 -3.56 8.64 12.01
N ASP A 128 -4.28 9.42 11.19
CA ASP A 128 -4.05 10.85 11.03
C ASP A 128 -4.32 11.66 12.31
N LYS A 129 -5.25 11.18 13.15
CA LYS A 129 -5.56 11.76 14.48
C LYS A 129 -4.57 11.35 15.57
N LEU A 130 -3.59 10.49 15.30
CA LEU A 130 -2.60 10.12 16.30
C LEU A 130 -1.77 11.33 16.74
N PRO A 131 -1.30 11.35 18.01
CA PRO A 131 -0.39 12.37 18.49
C PRO A 131 0.85 12.54 17.59
N GLU A 132 1.43 13.73 17.55
CA GLU A 132 2.60 14.06 16.71
C GLU A 132 3.80 13.11 16.93
N ASN A 133 3.90 12.49 18.10
CA ASN A 133 4.94 11.49 18.39
C ASN A 133 4.84 10.22 17.53
N TYR A 134 3.70 9.98 16.86
CA TYR A 134 3.45 8.82 15.98
C TYR A 134 3.35 9.22 14.50
N ARG A 135 3.91 10.37 14.11
CA ARG A 135 3.84 10.87 12.73
C ARG A 135 4.43 9.91 11.68
N ASN A 136 5.33 9.03 12.09
CA ASN A 136 5.86 7.92 11.28
C ASN A 136 4.82 6.88 10.83
N LEU A 137 3.61 6.91 11.40
CA LEU A 137 2.49 6.03 11.03
C LEU A 137 1.44 6.76 10.18
N LYS A 138 1.56 8.08 9.98
CA LYS A 138 0.62 8.88 9.20
C LYS A 138 0.91 8.74 7.70
N LEU A 139 0.22 7.81 7.05
CA LEU A 139 0.31 7.58 5.60
C LEU A 139 -0.06 8.83 4.76
N THR A 140 -0.93 9.69 5.29
CA THR A 140 -1.31 11.00 4.74
C THR A 140 -0.10 11.92 4.55
N GLU A 141 0.88 11.83 5.45
CA GLU A 141 2.06 12.69 5.50
C GLU A 141 3.33 11.98 5.06
N LEU A 142 3.25 10.69 4.74
CA LEU A 142 4.38 9.85 4.30
C LEU A 142 5.24 10.58 3.27
N TYR A 143 4.60 11.14 2.24
CA TYR A 143 5.26 11.81 1.13
C TYR A 143 5.78 13.21 1.45
N SER A 144 5.35 13.81 2.56
CA SER A 144 5.83 15.12 3.03
C SER A 144 7.26 15.05 3.56
N PHE A 145 7.74 13.87 3.94
CA PHE A 145 9.11 13.64 4.42
C PHE A 145 10.15 13.43 3.30
N TYR A 146 9.72 13.41 2.03
CA TYR A 146 10.58 13.07 0.90
C TYR A 146 10.55 14.14 -0.19
N SER A 147 11.67 14.31 -0.89
CA SER A 147 11.73 15.14 -2.09
C SER A 147 11.19 14.36 -3.30
N ILE A 148 9.97 14.70 -3.74
CA ILE A 148 9.26 13.97 -4.81
C ILE A 148 9.25 14.77 -6.10
N SER A 149 9.86 14.21 -7.15
CA SER A 149 9.87 14.80 -8.49
C SER A 149 8.47 14.82 -9.13
N LYS A 150 8.23 15.76 -10.06
CA LYS A 150 6.97 15.83 -10.83
C LYS A 150 6.64 14.50 -11.54
N ARG A 151 7.65 13.80 -12.05
CA ARG A 151 7.49 12.49 -12.69
C ARG A 151 7.00 11.44 -11.70
N MET A 152 7.57 11.40 -10.50
CA MET A 152 7.15 10.45 -9.46
C MET A 152 5.72 10.73 -9.00
N LYS A 153 5.33 12.01 -8.86
CA LYS A 153 3.94 12.37 -8.53
C LYS A 153 2.94 11.83 -9.55
N LYS A 154 3.27 11.92 -10.85
CA LYS A 154 2.45 11.35 -11.93
C LYS A 154 2.37 9.83 -11.85
N LEU A 155 3.49 9.15 -11.59
CA LEU A 155 3.51 7.68 -11.44
C LEU A 155 2.64 7.24 -10.27
N ILE A 156 2.75 7.90 -9.11
CA ILE A 156 1.88 7.64 -7.95
C ILE A 156 0.42 7.83 -8.33
N GLY A 157 0.05 8.90 -9.04
CA GLY A 157 -1.33 9.10 -9.50
C GLY A 157 -1.82 7.99 -10.45
N ILE A 158 -0.96 7.50 -11.35
CA ILE A 158 -1.30 6.41 -12.27
C ILE A 158 -1.58 5.09 -11.54
N THR A 159 -0.99 4.86 -10.36
CA THR A 159 -1.25 3.63 -9.60
C THR A 159 -2.73 3.44 -9.27
N VAL A 160 -3.53 4.50 -9.13
CA VAL A 160 -4.99 4.39 -8.96
C VAL A 160 -5.62 3.59 -10.10
N VAL A 161 -5.29 3.92 -11.35
CA VAL A 161 -5.82 3.25 -12.54
C VAL A 161 -5.33 1.81 -12.62
N VAL A 162 -4.05 1.58 -12.34
CA VAL A 162 -3.45 0.23 -12.36
C VAL A 162 -4.07 -0.67 -11.30
N LEU A 163 -4.34 -0.13 -10.11
CA LEU A 163 -5.00 -0.85 -9.01
C LEU A 163 -6.49 -1.12 -9.32
N CYS A 164 -7.20 -0.20 -9.98
CA CYS A 164 -8.54 -0.48 -10.50
C CYS A 164 -8.54 -1.71 -11.42
N LEU A 165 -7.58 -1.80 -12.34
CA LEU A 165 -7.47 -2.96 -13.23
C LEU A 165 -7.18 -4.25 -12.45
N SER A 166 -6.31 -4.19 -11.44
CA SER A 166 -6.03 -5.33 -10.55
C SER A 166 -7.31 -5.80 -9.82
N ILE A 167 -8.13 -4.87 -9.32
CA ILE A 167 -9.42 -5.17 -8.66
C ILE A 167 -10.41 -5.79 -9.65
N ILE A 168 -10.53 -5.25 -10.86
CA ILE A 168 -11.42 -5.80 -11.90
C ILE A 168 -11.04 -7.23 -12.24
N ILE A 169 -9.75 -7.51 -12.42
CA ILE A 169 -9.25 -8.86 -12.71
C ILE A 169 -9.48 -9.81 -11.54
N SER A 170 -9.23 -9.35 -10.30
CA SER A 170 -9.50 -10.14 -9.08
C SER A 170 -10.99 -10.45 -8.93
N SER A 171 -11.86 -9.49 -9.28
CA SER A 171 -13.32 -9.67 -9.27
C SER A 171 -13.75 -10.69 -10.31
N TYR A 172 -13.18 -10.63 -11.52
CA TYR A 172 -13.40 -11.64 -12.56
C TYR A 172 -13.03 -13.05 -12.07
N VAL A 173 -11.86 -13.21 -11.43
CA VAL A 173 -11.45 -14.49 -10.83
C VAL A 173 -12.47 -14.97 -9.79
N GLY A 174 -12.99 -14.07 -8.95
CA GLY A 174 -14.08 -14.39 -8.03
C GLY A 174 -15.35 -14.89 -8.74
N THR A 175 -15.76 -14.25 -9.85
CA THR A 175 -17.01 -14.61 -10.55
C THR A 175 -16.98 -15.96 -11.26
N ILE A 176 -15.80 -16.47 -11.62
CA ILE A 176 -15.67 -17.77 -12.31
C ILE A 176 -15.54 -18.96 -11.36
N TYR A 177 -15.54 -18.74 -10.04
CA TYR A 177 -15.43 -19.79 -9.03
C TYR A 177 -16.56 -20.85 -9.16
N PRO A 178 -16.27 -22.16 -9.00
CA PRO A 178 -15.00 -22.78 -8.61
C PRO A 178 -13.98 -22.94 -9.75
N GLY A 179 -14.31 -22.49 -10.96
CA GLY A 179 -13.35 -22.38 -12.06
C GLY A 179 -12.19 -21.45 -11.73
N ARG A 180 -11.03 -21.71 -12.33
CA ARG A 180 -9.79 -20.98 -12.05
C ARG A 180 -9.10 -20.51 -13.32
N SER A 181 -8.45 -19.36 -13.21
CA SER A 181 -7.55 -18.84 -14.23
C SER A 181 -6.24 -18.39 -13.56
N PRO A 182 -5.23 -19.30 -13.46
CA PRO A 182 -3.95 -18.98 -12.83
C PRO A 182 -3.24 -17.78 -13.46
N SER A 183 -3.45 -17.56 -14.77
CA SER A 183 -2.92 -16.40 -15.49
C SER A 183 -3.54 -15.08 -15.02
N ALA A 184 -4.87 -15.06 -14.77
CA ALA A 184 -5.56 -13.87 -14.25
C ALA A 184 -5.19 -13.59 -12.79
N GLU A 185 -5.09 -14.65 -11.97
CA GLU A 185 -4.57 -14.57 -10.60
C GLU A 185 -3.18 -13.90 -10.60
N LEU A 186 -2.24 -14.41 -11.41
CA LEU A 186 -0.88 -13.86 -11.49
C LEU A 186 -0.86 -12.42 -12.02
N LEU A 187 -1.65 -12.11 -13.05
CA LEU A 187 -1.71 -10.76 -13.62
C LEU A 187 -2.20 -9.73 -12.60
N SER A 188 -3.25 -10.06 -11.84
CA SER A 188 -3.76 -9.17 -10.79
C SER A 188 -2.71 -8.86 -9.73
N LEU A 189 -1.92 -9.88 -9.33
CA LEU A 189 -0.83 -9.76 -8.38
C LEU A 189 0.34 -8.92 -8.93
N ILE A 190 0.73 -9.12 -10.20
CA ILE A 190 1.81 -8.34 -10.84
C ILE A 190 1.46 -6.84 -10.86
N LEU A 191 0.24 -6.49 -11.26
CA LEU A 191 -0.22 -5.09 -11.28
C LEU A 191 -0.16 -4.44 -9.88
N MET A 192 -0.45 -5.23 -8.85
CA MET A 192 -0.39 -4.79 -7.46
C MET A 192 1.06 -4.63 -6.97
N ILE A 193 1.96 -5.56 -7.28
CA ILE A 193 3.39 -5.46 -6.94
C ILE A 193 4.02 -4.22 -7.60
N ILE A 194 3.72 -3.98 -8.89
CA ILE A 194 4.21 -2.80 -9.61
C ILE A 194 3.71 -1.52 -8.94
N SER A 195 2.42 -1.47 -8.60
CA SER A 195 1.81 -0.30 -7.95
C SER A 195 2.40 -0.06 -6.55
N ALA A 196 2.54 -1.11 -5.74
CA ALA A 196 3.19 -1.04 -4.45
C ALA A 196 4.63 -0.51 -4.59
N GLY A 197 5.40 -1.04 -5.55
CA GLY A 197 6.77 -0.60 -5.84
C GLY A 197 6.86 0.89 -6.16
N ILE A 198 5.95 1.41 -6.99
CA ILE A 198 5.87 2.85 -7.29
C ILE A 198 5.56 3.66 -6.03
N LEU A 199 4.62 3.22 -5.20
CA LEU A 199 4.19 3.95 -4.00
C LEU A 199 5.29 4.08 -2.96
N VAL A 200 6.12 3.05 -2.80
CA VAL A 200 7.24 3.03 -1.83
C VAL A 200 8.56 3.52 -2.41
N MET A 201 8.63 3.78 -3.72
CA MET A 201 9.85 4.21 -4.41
C MET A 201 10.53 5.44 -3.77
N PRO A 202 9.80 6.49 -3.32
CA PRO A 202 10.44 7.63 -2.65
C PRO A 202 11.22 7.22 -1.39
N ILE A 203 10.73 6.22 -0.65
CA ILE A 203 11.36 5.71 0.57
C ILE A 203 12.68 5.02 0.22
N PHE A 204 12.67 4.16 -0.81
CA PHE A 204 13.87 3.45 -1.25
C PHE A 204 14.91 4.39 -1.83
N LYS A 205 14.48 5.37 -2.62
CA LYS A 205 15.37 6.37 -3.20
C LYS A 205 16.12 7.15 -2.11
N GLU A 206 15.40 7.67 -1.12
CA GLU A 206 15.99 8.43 -0.01
C GLU A 206 16.98 7.56 0.80
N ALA A 207 16.57 6.34 1.13
CA ALA A 207 17.43 5.44 1.90
C ALA A 207 18.69 5.00 1.15
N TRP A 208 18.66 4.97 -0.18
CA TRP A 208 19.83 4.74 -1.02
C TRP A 208 20.74 5.96 -1.04
N GLU A 209 20.17 7.16 -1.23
CA GLU A 209 20.92 8.42 -1.21
C GLU A 209 21.58 8.66 0.16
N ALA A 210 20.92 8.31 1.26
CA ALA A 210 21.45 8.45 2.62
C ALA A 210 22.61 7.50 2.97
N ARG A 211 22.98 6.56 2.08
CA ARG A 211 24.19 5.70 2.19
C ARG A 211 25.39 6.26 1.43
N ARG A 212 25.17 7.17 0.48
CA ARG A 212 26.22 7.79 -0.33
C ARG A 212 26.81 8.99 0.41
#